data_AF-A0A0B2UW29-F1
#
_entry.id   AF-A0A0B2UW29-F1
#
_cell.length_a   1.000
_cell.length_b   1.000
_cell.length_c   1.000
_cell.angle_alpha   90.00
_cell.angle_beta   90.00
_cell.angle_gamma   90.00
#
_symmetry.space_group_name_H-M   'P 1'
#
loop_
_entity.id
_entity.type
_entity.pdbx_description
1 polymer ?
#
loop_
_entity_poly.entity_id
_entity_poly.type
_entity_poly.pdbx_seq_one_letter_code
_entity_poly.pdbx_strand_id
1 'polypeptide(L)'
;MLTVGSSRESPKRLPSEVKRGKAKFLEKHRKIKQKDQYTHKVSEMKRSVDKNDDEGPVIHVNSEGTAAEMPISKPLRKNDAVKNDTMNEKDRRNFKAEYVFNASVWVRPRQHSVAIFSYVKATHEYDLAIESVACYAALHNYTYLLTYENDLWLQRCPQKHIFFRRHCVVQYFLDQFDYILVIDADIGVLNPRWEIEEWIDPNFDIIFYERLFCKEISAASFILRNSNFSRRFLNKWLEYDDKGFSGKLSGDNPAIHVVFAELYAPYAKSEVARCMHIWDAATTYTELFTFEACLMLIVGKQRKFGKDIKIIERGRSWVRDPYITRSRWSIHRDFMFHGWKGLGMIEYDSISSANLEQLPTNNWFNPFSRPLNRENCNGSRAIYYWKRYLIVSSREIEIQLDQWDRRTRREFHESVQRINNFIAP
;
A
#
# COMPACT_ATOMS: atom_id res chain seq x y z
N MET A 1 81.00 -13.28 5.25
CA MET A 1 79.84 -13.68 4.43
C MET A 1 78.59 -13.45 5.26
N LEU A 2 77.94 -12.30 5.06
CA LEU A 2 76.77 -11.83 5.81
C LEU A 2 75.59 -11.70 4.86
N THR A 3 74.46 -12.29 5.24
CA THR A 3 73.20 -12.34 4.51
C THR A 3 72.42 -11.03 4.65
N VAL A 4 71.89 -10.54 3.54
CA VAL A 4 71.10 -9.30 3.43
C VAL A 4 69.62 -9.62 3.66
N GLY A 5 69.00 -8.92 4.60
CA GLY A 5 67.56 -8.95 4.88
C GLY A 5 66.78 -7.92 4.04
N SER A 6 65.64 -8.33 3.49
CA SER A 6 64.70 -7.50 2.73
C SER A 6 63.49 -7.15 3.59
N SER A 7 63.30 -5.86 3.88
CA SER A 7 62.08 -5.29 4.47
C SER A 7 61.02 -5.02 3.39
N ARG A 8 59.77 -5.42 3.62
CA ARG A 8 58.59 -5.02 2.83
C ARG A 8 57.73 -4.05 3.64
N GLU A 9 57.56 -2.84 3.12
CA GLU A 9 56.61 -1.84 3.62
C GLU A 9 55.16 -2.22 3.29
N SER A 10 54.24 -1.86 4.20
CA SER A 10 52.79 -2.05 4.06
C SER A 10 52.12 -0.82 3.43
N PRO A 11 51.05 -0.95 2.61
CA PRO A 11 50.40 0.20 1.99
C PRO A 11 49.52 0.97 3.00
N LYS A 12 49.76 2.28 3.13
CA LYS A 12 48.96 3.21 3.95
C LYS A 12 47.52 3.33 3.43
N ARG A 13 46.53 3.17 4.33
CA ARG A 13 45.10 3.37 4.04
C ARG A 13 44.78 4.85 3.81
N LEU A 14 44.00 5.13 2.76
CA LEU A 14 43.45 6.47 2.46
C LEU A 14 42.43 6.93 3.52
N PRO A 15 42.41 8.23 3.90
CA PRO A 15 41.47 8.79 4.88
C PRO A 15 39.99 8.66 4.49
N SER A 16 39.14 8.53 5.50
CA SER A 16 37.69 8.23 5.40
C SER A 16 36.86 9.29 4.66
N GLU A 17 37.31 10.54 4.60
CA GLU A 17 36.57 11.64 3.94
C GLU A 17 36.62 11.57 2.41
N VAL A 18 37.74 11.10 1.84
CA VAL A 18 37.88 10.93 0.38
C VAL A 18 37.00 9.78 -0.14
N LYS A 19 36.74 8.76 0.70
CA LYS A 19 35.81 7.66 0.38
C LYS A 19 34.35 8.12 0.34
N ARG A 20 33.94 9.02 1.26
CA ARG A 20 32.58 9.61 1.26
C ARG A 20 32.35 10.53 0.07
N GLY A 21 33.37 11.29 -0.37
CA GLY A 21 33.29 12.14 -1.56
C GLY A 21 33.10 11.37 -2.86
N LYS A 22 33.87 10.28 -3.05
CA LYS A 22 33.76 9.39 -4.23
C LYS A 22 32.41 8.66 -4.31
N ALA A 23 31.87 8.23 -3.17
CA ALA A 23 30.55 7.57 -3.12
C ALA A 23 29.42 8.53 -3.55
N LYS A 24 29.42 9.78 -3.07
CA LYS A 24 28.41 10.79 -3.46
C LYS A 24 28.50 11.18 -4.94
N PHE A 25 29.70 11.21 -5.52
CA PHE A 25 29.89 11.53 -6.94
C PHE A 25 29.40 10.41 -7.86
N LEU A 26 29.65 9.14 -7.50
CA LEU A 26 29.16 7.96 -8.24
C LEU A 26 27.63 7.84 -8.17
N GLU A 27 27.02 8.14 -7.02
CA GLU A 27 25.57 8.18 -6.84
C GLU A 27 24.90 9.22 -7.76
N LYS A 28 25.49 10.42 -7.86
CA LYS A 28 24.98 11.51 -8.71
C LYS A 28 25.08 11.18 -10.20
N HIS A 29 26.19 10.57 -10.63
CA HIS A 29 26.34 10.12 -12.03
C HIS A 29 25.44 8.94 -12.39
N ARG A 30 25.13 8.05 -11.45
CA ARG A 30 24.17 6.96 -11.66
C ARG A 30 22.75 7.50 -11.88
N LYS A 31 22.35 8.52 -11.12
CA LYS A 31 21.02 9.17 -11.24
C LYS A 31 20.85 9.95 -12.56
N ILE A 32 21.90 10.56 -13.09
CA ILE A 32 21.85 11.28 -14.38
C ILE A 32 21.74 10.28 -15.54
N LYS A 33 22.55 9.21 -15.57
CA LYS A 33 22.43 8.16 -16.60
C LYS A 33 21.08 7.45 -16.59
N GLN A 34 20.43 7.31 -15.42
CA GLN A 34 19.08 6.73 -15.30
C GLN A 34 17.97 7.61 -15.89
N LYS A 35 18.10 8.94 -15.82
CA LYS A 35 17.13 9.87 -16.39
C LYS A 35 17.14 9.82 -17.93
N ASP A 36 18.33 9.73 -18.52
CA ASP A 36 18.48 9.65 -19.98
C ASP A 36 17.98 8.31 -20.54
N GLN A 37 18.18 7.21 -19.81
CA GLN A 37 17.73 5.87 -20.21
C GLN A 37 16.19 5.71 -20.19
N TYR A 38 15.51 6.38 -19.25
CA TYR A 38 14.04 6.35 -19.16
C TYR A 38 13.38 7.21 -20.25
N THR A 39 13.93 8.40 -20.51
CA THR A 39 13.40 9.31 -21.54
C THR A 39 13.52 8.71 -22.96
N HIS A 40 14.55 7.90 -23.21
CA HIS A 40 14.76 7.20 -24.47
C HIS A 40 13.87 5.96 -24.65
N LYS A 41 13.43 5.32 -23.56
CA LYS A 41 12.53 4.14 -23.62
C LYS A 41 11.07 4.51 -23.88
N VAL A 42 10.61 5.65 -23.37
CA VAL A 42 9.24 6.14 -23.61
C VAL A 42 9.04 6.54 -25.08
N SER A 43 10.08 7.02 -25.76
CA SER A 43 10.02 7.36 -27.18
C SER A 43 10.07 6.13 -28.11
N GLU A 44 10.70 5.03 -27.68
CA GLU A 44 10.70 3.75 -28.40
C GLU A 44 9.38 2.99 -28.27
N MET A 45 8.70 3.05 -27.11
CA MET A 45 7.36 2.45 -26.93
C MET A 45 6.29 3.01 -27.88
N LYS A 46 6.43 4.27 -28.33
CA LYS A 46 5.51 4.85 -29.32
C LYS A 46 5.69 4.28 -30.74
N ARG A 47 6.75 3.52 -31.02
CA ARG A 47 7.09 3.06 -32.39
C ARG A 47 6.89 1.57 -32.64
N SER A 48 6.64 0.72 -31.64
CA SER A 48 6.62 -0.75 -31.82
C SER A 48 5.26 -1.43 -31.67
N VAL A 49 4.14 -0.69 -31.79
CA VAL A 49 2.80 -1.32 -31.76
C VAL A 49 2.43 -1.72 -33.18
N ASP A 50 2.96 -2.86 -33.63
CA ASP A 50 2.29 -3.68 -34.65
C ASP A 50 2.90 -5.09 -34.64
N LYS A 51 2.01 -6.08 -34.45
CA LYS A 51 2.21 -7.55 -34.45
C LYS A 51 2.58 -8.20 -33.11
N ASN A 52 1.57 -8.78 -32.44
CA ASN A 52 1.61 -10.14 -31.88
C ASN A 52 0.24 -10.56 -31.31
N ASP A 53 -0.25 -11.70 -31.79
CA ASP A 53 -1.51 -12.36 -31.43
C ASP A 53 -1.39 -13.15 -30.12
N ASP A 54 -1.47 -12.46 -28.97
CA ASP A 54 -1.49 -13.11 -27.64
C ASP A 54 -2.63 -12.53 -26.76
N GLU A 55 -3.82 -12.41 -27.36
CA GLU A 55 -4.95 -11.69 -26.75
C GLU A 55 -5.76 -12.54 -25.77
N GLY A 56 -5.76 -12.11 -24.50
CA GLY A 56 -6.65 -12.52 -23.39
C GLY A 56 -8.15 -12.48 -23.68
N PRO A 57 -9.01 -13.17 -22.90
CA PRO A 57 -10.43 -12.90 -22.95
C PRO A 57 -10.67 -11.43 -22.60
N VAL A 58 -11.26 -10.69 -23.54
CA VAL A 58 -11.77 -9.33 -23.31
C VAL A 58 -13.07 -9.47 -22.53
N ILE A 59 -13.09 -8.99 -21.29
CA ILE A 59 -14.33 -8.93 -20.53
C ILE A 59 -14.97 -7.57 -20.76
N HIS A 60 -16.13 -7.58 -21.42
CA HIS A 60 -17.08 -6.47 -21.35
C HIS A 60 -17.86 -6.59 -20.05
N VAL A 61 -17.63 -5.67 -19.10
CA VAL A 61 -18.43 -5.61 -17.88
C VAL A 61 -19.76 -4.94 -18.23
N ASN A 62 -20.76 -5.73 -18.63
CA ASN A 62 -22.14 -5.27 -18.75
C ASN A 62 -22.83 -5.36 -17.38
N SER A 63 -23.28 -4.22 -16.86
CA SER A 63 -24.02 -4.12 -15.60
C SER A 63 -25.48 -4.55 -15.76
N GLU A 64 -25.78 -5.84 -15.88
CA GLU A 64 -27.15 -6.36 -15.80
C GLU A 64 -27.36 -7.12 -14.49
N GLY A 65 -28.44 -6.78 -13.78
CA GLY A 65 -28.73 -7.24 -12.42
C GLY A 65 -30.05 -6.64 -11.95
N THR A 66 -31.00 -7.54 -11.77
CA THR A 66 -32.43 -7.35 -11.49
C THR A 66 -32.73 -6.60 -10.20
N ALA A 67 -33.67 -5.66 -10.28
CA ALA A 67 -34.15 -4.86 -9.15
C ALA A 67 -35.08 -5.66 -8.23
N ALA A 68 -34.87 -5.54 -6.92
CA ALA A 68 -35.88 -5.80 -5.90
C ALA A 68 -35.92 -4.59 -4.96
N GLU A 69 -37.07 -3.93 -4.88
CA GLU A 69 -37.32 -2.77 -4.02
C GLU A 69 -37.54 -3.19 -2.56
N MET A 70 -36.86 -2.54 -1.61
CA MET A 70 -37.23 -2.51 -0.18
C MET A 70 -36.70 -1.24 0.52
N PRO A 71 -37.30 -0.82 1.66
CA PRO A 71 -37.64 0.58 1.91
C PRO A 71 -36.58 1.43 2.65
N ILE A 72 -36.72 2.73 2.40
CA ILE A 72 -35.91 3.87 2.85
C ILE A 72 -35.92 4.00 4.38
N SER A 73 -34.74 4.01 5.01
CA SER A 73 -34.56 4.42 6.41
C SER A 73 -34.01 5.86 6.51
N LYS A 74 -34.51 6.61 7.51
CA LYS A 74 -34.32 8.06 7.71
C LYS A 74 -32.90 8.41 8.22
N PRO A 75 -32.40 9.65 7.99
CA PRO A 75 -31.07 10.05 8.40
C PRO A 75 -30.93 10.21 9.92
N LEU A 76 -29.79 9.75 10.45
CA LEU A 76 -29.38 9.89 11.84
C LEU A 76 -29.01 11.35 12.17
N ARG A 77 -29.47 11.82 13.33
CA ARG A 77 -29.25 13.17 13.86
C ARG A 77 -27.77 13.42 14.16
N LYS A 78 -27.26 14.58 13.72
CA LYS A 78 -26.04 15.20 14.22
C LYS A 78 -26.26 15.66 15.65
N ASN A 79 -25.43 15.21 16.59
CA ASN A 79 -25.02 15.98 17.77
C ASN A 79 -23.78 15.33 18.38
N ASP A 80 -22.67 16.09 18.33
CA ASP A 80 -21.64 16.25 19.36
C ASP A 80 -20.36 16.75 18.67
N ALA A 81 -20.23 18.08 18.65
CA ALA A 81 -19.15 18.80 17.99
C ALA A 81 -17.90 18.84 18.87
N VAL A 82 -16.91 18.02 18.53
CA VAL A 82 -15.50 18.39 18.75
C VAL A 82 -15.18 19.45 17.70
N LYS A 83 -14.63 20.60 18.11
CA LYS A 83 -14.17 21.66 17.20
C LYS A 83 -13.04 21.13 16.31
N ASN A 84 -13.41 20.44 15.23
CA ASN A 84 -12.55 20.16 14.09
C ASN A 84 -12.69 21.34 13.13
N ASP A 85 -11.56 21.89 12.73
CA ASP A 85 -11.46 22.99 11.78
C ASP A 85 -11.91 22.49 10.39
N THR A 86 -13.23 22.48 10.15
CA THR A 86 -13.82 22.04 8.88
C THR A 86 -13.33 22.97 7.78
N MET A 87 -12.75 22.40 6.72
CA MET A 87 -12.15 23.15 5.62
C MET A 87 -13.20 24.05 4.96
N ASN A 88 -12.99 25.37 5.00
CA ASN A 88 -13.91 26.33 4.40
C ASN A 88 -13.91 26.19 2.85
N GLU A 89 -14.92 26.77 2.19
CA GLU A 89 -15.09 26.61 0.73
C GLU A 89 -13.93 27.19 -0.10
N LYS A 90 -13.26 28.23 0.43
CA LYS A 90 -12.09 28.86 -0.20
C LYS A 90 -10.86 27.95 -0.13
N ASP A 91 -10.65 27.31 1.01
CA ASP A 91 -9.62 26.30 1.21
C ASP A 91 -9.89 25.09 0.30
N ARG A 92 -11.14 24.60 0.21
CA ARG A 92 -11.53 23.50 -0.71
C ARG A 92 -11.16 23.76 -2.17
N ARG A 93 -11.25 25.00 -2.64
CA ARG A 93 -10.83 25.36 -4.01
C ARG A 93 -9.30 25.41 -4.19
N ASN A 94 -8.56 25.68 -3.12
CA ASN A 94 -7.09 25.74 -3.12
C ASN A 94 -6.45 24.36 -2.93
N PHE A 95 -7.09 23.46 -2.17
CA PHE A 95 -6.67 22.07 -1.94
C PHE A 95 -7.31 21.11 -2.94
N LYS A 96 -7.21 21.41 -4.25
CA LYS A 96 -7.71 20.47 -5.27
C LYS A 96 -6.87 19.19 -5.22
N ALA A 97 -7.48 18.08 -4.81
CA ALA A 97 -7.09 16.80 -5.38
C ALA A 97 -7.19 16.92 -6.91
N GLU A 98 -6.32 16.25 -7.66
CA GLU A 98 -6.59 16.05 -9.07
C GLU A 98 -7.79 15.10 -9.13
N TYR A 99 -8.99 15.68 -9.19
CA TYR A 99 -10.23 14.92 -9.39
C TYR A 99 -10.14 14.29 -10.77
N VAL A 100 -9.72 13.03 -10.82
CA VAL A 100 -9.79 12.25 -12.04
C VAL A 100 -11.23 11.76 -12.16
N PHE A 101 -11.98 12.48 -13.00
CA PHE A 101 -13.37 12.27 -13.43
C PHE A 101 -14.53 12.77 -12.55
N ASN A 102 -15.45 13.45 -13.25
CA ASN A 102 -16.83 13.69 -12.86
C ASN A 102 -17.67 12.73 -13.73
N ALA A 103 -18.25 11.68 -13.16
CA ALA A 103 -19.00 10.73 -13.96
C ALA A 103 -20.35 11.32 -14.40
N SER A 104 -20.58 11.35 -15.70
CA SER A 104 -21.87 11.69 -16.31
C SER A 104 -22.38 10.49 -17.11
N VAL A 105 -22.68 9.38 -16.45
CA VAL A 105 -23.37 8.23 -17.05
C VAL A 105 -24.29 7.62 -15.99
N TRP A 106 -25.45 7.12 -16.39
CA TRP A 106 -26.42 6.42 -15.53
C TRP A 106 -25.74 5.33 -14.69
N VAL A 107 -25.54 5.61 -13.41
CA VAL A 107 -24.98 4.67 -12.43
C VAL A 107 -26.12 4.14 -11.58
N ARG A 108 -26.11 2.85 -11.28
CA ARG A 108 -27.02 2.30 -10.26
C ARG A 108 -26.84 3.10 -8.96
N PRO A 109 -27.91 3.42 -8.23
CA PRO A 109 -27.77 4.07 -6.93
C PRO A 109 -26.89 3.20 -6.03
N ARG A 110 -25.69 3.68 -5.66
CA ARG A 110 -24.85 3.00 -4.67
C ARG A 110 -25.48 3.16 -3.29
N GLN A 111 -25.40 2.13 -2.47
CA GLN A 111 -25.82 2.19 -1.06
C GLN A 111 -24.98 3.19 -0.27
N HIS A 112 -23.70 3.33 -0.64
CA HIS A 112 -22.73 4.19 0.04
C HIS A 112 -21.97 5.07 -0.97
N SER A 113 -21.67 6.29 -0.56
CA SER A 113 -20.70 7.14 -1.26
C SER A 113 -19.28 6.70 -0.87
N VAL A 114 -18.52 6.20 -1.85
CA VAL A 114 -17.16 5.65 -1.64
C VAL A 114 -16.14 6.42 -2.48
N ALA A 115 -15.04 6.84 -1.86
CA ALA A 115 -13.88 7.38 -2.54
C ALA A 115 -12.64 6.49 -2.34
N ILE A 116 -11.70 6.61 -3.28
CA ILE A 116 -10.36 6.02 -3.18
C ILE A 116 -9.38 7.17 -2.95
N PHE A 117 -8.44 7.04 -2.00
CA PHE A 117 -7.49 8.09 -1.66
C PHE A 117 -6.05 7.60 -1.73
N SER A 118 -5.22 8.36 -2.45
CA SER A 118 -3.76 8.17 -2.51
C SER A 118 -3.05 9.49 -2.28
N TYR A 119 -2.01 9.46 -1.45
CA TYR A 119 -1.12 10.61 -1.21
C TYR A 119 0.30 10.28 -1.69
N VAL A 120 0.84 11.08 -2.59
CA VAL A 120 2.04 10.72 -3.36
C VAL A 120 2.99 11.89 -3.53
N LYS A 121 4.30 11.62 -3.59
CA LYS A 121 5.28 12.59 -4.07
C LYS A 121 5.32 12.54 -5.58
N ALA A 122 5.46 13.68 -6.26
CA ALA A 122 5.55 13.71 -7.72
C ALA A 122 6.72 12.84 -8.22
N THR A 123 6.39 11.66 -8.76
CA THR A 123 7.31 10.67 -9.33
C THR A 123 6.56 9.80 -10.34
N HIS A 124 7.27 9.29 -11.34
CA HIS A 124 6.75 8.34 -12.33
C HIS A 124 6.82 6.87 -11.87
N GLU A 125 7.37 6.63 -10.66
CA GLU A 125 7.55 5.28 -10.12
C GLU A 125 6.23 4.51 -9.96
N TYR A 126 5.11 5.22 -9.84
CA TYR A 126 3.81 4.66 -9.50
C TYR A 126 2.78 4.78 -10.63
N ASP A 127 3.20 5.22 -11.82
CA ASP A 127 2.28 5.57 -12.91
C ASP A 127 1.33 4.41 -13.22
N LEU A 128 1.82 3.19 -13.45
CA LEU A 128 0.94 2.05 -13.76
C LEU A 128 -0.11 1.77 -12.66
N ALA A 129 0.28 1.86 -11.39
CA ALA A 129 -0.62 1.66 -10.27
C ALA A 129 -1.69 2.74 -10.23
N ILE A 130 -1.29 4.01 -10.29
CA ILE A 130 -2.19 5.18 -10.33
C ILE A 130 -3.14 5.11 -11.54
N GLU A 131 -2.64 4.79 -12.73
CA GLU A 131 -3.43 4.60 -13.95
C GLU A 131 -4.51 3.53 -13.77
N SER A 132 -4.13 2.39 -13.18
CA SER A 132 -5.06 1.28 -12.95
C SER A 132 -6.17 1.62 -11.96
N VAL A 133 -5.86 2.41 -10.93
CA VAL A 133 -6.84 2.89 -9.93
C VAL A 133 -7.75 3.95 -10.55
N ALA A 134 -7.20 4.90 -11.30
CA ALA A 134 -7.97 5.91 -12.01
C ALA A 134 -8.95 5.27 -13.00
N CYS A 135 -8.50 4.26 -13.74
CA CYS A 135 -9.34 3.52 -14.68
C CYS A 135 -10.49 2.79 -13.98
N TYR A 136 -10.19 2.13 -12.86
CA TYR A 136 -11.17 1.45 -12.02
C TYR A 136 -12.19 2.43 -11.43
N ALA A 137 -11.74 3.56 -10.92
CA ALA A 137 -12.59 4.61 -10.38
C ALA A 137 -13.55 5.15 -11.45
N ALA A 138 -13.08 5.39 -12.67
CA ALA A 138 -13.90 5.82 -13.79
C ALA A 138 -14.94 4.75 -14.19
N LEU A 139 -14.53 3.48 -14.29
CA LEU A 139 -15.42 2.37 -14.63
C LEU A 139 -16.57 2.21 -13.63
N HIS A 140 -16.26 2.37 -12.35
CA HIS A 140 -17.19 2.13 -11.25
C HIS A 140 -17.86 3.40 -10.72
N ASN A 141 -17.51 4.57 -11.23
CA ASN A 141 -17.95 5.85 -10.67
C ASN A 141 -17.61 5.99 -9.16
N TYR A 142 -16.36 5.67 -8.80
CA TYR A 142 -15.78 6.14 -7.55
C TYR A 142 -15.07 7.47 -7.76
N THR A 143 -15.03 8.31 -6.72
CA THR A 143 -14.13 9.45 -6.74
C THR A 143 -12.71 8.99 -6.41
N TYR A 144 -11.75 9.24 -7.30
CA TYR A 144 -10.33 9.04 -6.99
C TYR A 144 -9.67 10.34 -6.53
N LEU A 145 -9.39 10.42 -5.23
CA LEU A 145 -8.69 11.52 -4.57
C LEU A 145 -7.18 11.31 -4.64
N LEU A 146 -6.60 11.54 -5.82
CA LEU A 146 -5.15 11.54 -6.00
C LEU A 146 -4.58 12.90 -5.56
N THR A 147 -3.78 12.89 -4.49
CA THR A 147 -3.23 14.10 -3.89
C THR A 147 -1.71 14.07 -3.92
N TYR A 148 -1.11 15.09 -4.53
CA TYR A 148 0.34 15.25 -4.57
C TYR A 148 0.85 16.10 -3.40
N GLU A 149 2.00 15.72 -2.84
CA GLU A 149 2.74 16.54 -1.89
C GLU A 149 3.11 17.89 -2.51
N ASN A 150 2.75 18.97 -1.82
CA ASN A 150 3.05 20.34 -2.19
C ASN A 150 3.20 21.21 -0.93
N ASP A 151 3.69 22.44 -1.08
CA ASP A 151 3.96 23.36 0.03
C ASP A 151 2.73 23.61 0.92
N LEU A 152 1.55 23.65 0.32
CA LEU A 152 0.30 23.86 1.02
C LEU A 152 -0.02 22.69 1.97
N TRP A 153 0.15 21.45 1.50
CA TRP A 153 0.01 20.26 2.36
C TRP A 153 1.13 20.13 3.38
N LEU A 154 2.36 20.52 3.04
CA LEU A 154 3.48 20.53 3.99
C LEU A 154 3.24 21.51 5.14
N GLN A 155 2.59 22.65 4.86
CA GLN A 155 2.20 23.61 5.89
C GLN A 155 1.04 23.11 6.75
N ARG A 156 0.01 22.53 6.14
CA ARG A 156 -1.23 22.15 6.83
C ARG A 156 -1.14 20.81 7.56
N CYS A 157 -0.34 19.89 7.04
CA CYS A 157 -0.06 18.58 7.61
C CYS A 157 1.46 18.46 7.83
N PRO A 158 1.99 18.99 8.95
CA PRO A 158 3.43 19.19 9.14
C PRO A 158 4.19 17.91 9.52
N GLN A 159 3.56 16.74 9.37
CA GLN A 159 4.23 15.46 9.64
C GLN A 159 5.50 15.35 8.82
N LYS A 160 6.57 14.84 9.42
CA LYS A 160 7.89 14.64 8.81
C LYS A 160 7.82 13.56 7.74
N HIS A 161 7.22 12.41 8.05
CA HIS A 161 7.12 11.31 7.11
C HIS A 161 5.85 11.39 6.26
N ILE A 162 5.99 11.08 4.97
CA ILE A 162 4.87 11.11 4.01
C ILE A 162 3.74 10.15 4.42
N PHE A 163 4.07 8.97 4.94
CA PHE A 163 3.08 7.97 5.36
C PHE A 163 2.28 8.38 6.60
N PHE A 164 2.83 9.22 7.49
CA PHE A 164 2.02 9.85 8.53
C PHE A 164 1.21 11.01 7.96
N ARG A 165 1.81 11.83 7.08
CA ARG A 165 1.13 12.99 6.49
C ARG A 165 -0.17 12.63 5.79
N ARG A 166 -0.23 11.51 5.07
CA ARG A 166 -1.46 11.05 4.39
C ARG A 166 -2.64 10.87 5.36
N HIS A 167 -2.37 10.47 6.61
CA HIS A 167 -3.39 10.30 7.66
C HIS A 167 -3.95 11.65 8.12
N CYS A 168 -3.17 12.73 8.02
CA CYS A 168 -3.66 14.10 8.21
C CYS A 168 -4.47 14.56 6.98
N VAL A 169 -3.93 14.36 5.77
CA VAL A 169 -4.54 14.84 4.52
C VAL A 169 -5.91 14.20 4.27
N VAL A 170 -6.06 12.88 4.47
CA VAL A 170 -7.33 12.17 4.22
C VAL A 170 -8.49 12.70 5.08
N GLN A 171 -8.20 13.21 6.28
CA GLN A 171 -9.23 13.73 7.18
C GLN A 171 -9.97 14.95 6.60
N TYR A 172 -9.34 15.69 5.68
CA TYR A 172 -9.94 16.83 4.98
C TYR A 172 -10.98 16.43 3.91
N PHE A 173 -10.99 15.16 3.52
CA PHE A 173 -11.95 14.60 2.56
C PHE A 173 -12.98 13.68 3.21
N LEU A 174 -12.69 13.18 4.41
CA LEU A 174 -13.52 12.17 5.08
C LEU A 174 -14.97 12.61 5.30
N ASP A 175 -15.26 13.91 5.43
CA ASP A 175 -16.63 14.40 5.60
C ASP A 175 -17.49 14.40 4.32
N GLN A 176 -16.89 14.13 3.16
CA GLN A 176 -17.53 14.20 1.84
C GLN A 176 -18.05 12.83 1.34
N PHE A 177 -17.67 11.74 2.01
CA PHE A 177 -18.00 10.38 1.62
C PHE A 177 -18.44 9.57 2.85
N ASP A 178 -19.21 8.50 2.64
CA ASP A 178 -19.52 7.54 3.72
C ASP A 178 -18.28 6.72 4.08
N TYR A 179 -17.53 6.32 3.04
CA TYR A 179 -16.30 5.56 3.17
C TYR A 179 -15.18 6.08 2.27
N ILE A 180 -13.94 6.00 2.74
CA ILE A 180 -12.73 6.23 1.94
C ILE A 180 -11.85 4.98 2.03
N LEU A 181 -11.55 4.37 0.89
CA LEU A 181 -10.49 3.38 0.74
C LEU A 181 -9.15 4.13 0.62
N VAL A 182 -8.34 4.08 1.66
CA VAL A 182 -6.97 4.60 1.66
C VAL A 182 -6.05 3.55 1.05
N ILE A 183 -5.20 3.94 0.10
CA ILE A 183 -4.19 3.07 -0.52
C ILE A 183 -2.85 3.80 -0.69
N ASP A 184 -1.75 3.07 -0.56
CA ASP A 184 -0.44 3.49 -1.05
C ASP A 184 -0.46 3.69 -2.56
N ALA A 185 0.40 4.59 -3.05
CA ALA A 185 0.49 4.91 -4.48
C ALA A 185 0.98 3.74 -5.34
N ASP A 186 1.65 2.74 -4.74
CA ASP A 186 2.10 1.53 -5.42
C ASP A 186 1.08 0.37 -5.35
N ILE A 187 -0.15 0.64 -4.92
CA ILE A 187 -1.24 -0.33 -5.00
C ILE A 187 -2.00 -0.10 -6.32
N GLY A 188 -2.01 -1.10 -7.17
CA GLY A 188 -2.72 -1.09 -8.45
C GLY A 188 -3.94 -2.02 -8.47
N VAL A 189 -4.94 -1.65 -9.27
CA VAL A 189 -6.10 -2.50 -9.56
C VAL A 189 -5.73 -3.49 -10.66
N LEU A 190 -5.72 -4.77 -10.31
CA LEU A 190 -5.46 -5.86 -11.25
C LEU A 190 -6.74 -6.34 -11.94
N ASN A 191 -7.81 -6.47 -11.17
CA ASN A 191 -9.07 -7.04 -11.60
C ASN A 191 -10.24 -6.12 -11.23
N PRO A 192 -10.78 -5.35 -12.17
CA PRO A 192 -11.81 -4.36 -11.90
C PRO A 192 -13.19 -4.99 -11.70
N ARG A 193 -13.33 -6.32 -11.64
CA ARG A 193 -14.62 -7.00 -11.45
C ARG A 193 -15.20 -6.76 -10.05
N TRP A 194 -14.35 -6.53 -9.06
CA TRP A 194 -14.75 -6.37 -7.67
C TRP A 194 -15.21 -4.95 -7.36
N GLU A 195 -16.21 -4.81 -6.50
CA GLU A 195 -16.64 -3.54 -5.91
C GLU A 195 -16.03 -3.39 -4.52
N ILE A 196 -15.74 -2.15 -4.09
CA ILE A 196 -15.10 -1.90 -2.77
C ILE A 196 -16.06 -2.29 -1.64
N GLU A 197 -17.36 -2.16 -1.89
CA GLU A 197 -18.46 -2.49 -0.98
C GLU A 197 -18.41 -3.94 -0.49
N GLU A 198 -17.82 -4.86 -1.24
CA GLU A 198 -17.61 -6.27 -0.84
C GLU A 198 -16.85 -6.40 0.49
N TRP A 199 -16.02 -5.40 0.84
CA TRP A 199 -15.25 -5.37 2.07
C TRP A 199 -15.76 -4.36 3.09
N ILE A 200 -16.82 -3.61 2.79
CA ILE A 200 -17.45 -2.67 3.73
C ILE A 200 -18.32 -3.44 4.72
N ASP A 201 -18.11 -3.19 6.01
CA ASP A 201 -18.93 -3.72 7.10
C ASP A 201 -19.45 -2.53 7.92
N PRO A 202 -20.76 -2.18 7.83
CA PRO A 202 -21.31 -0.97 8.43
C PRO A 202 -21.33 -0.99 9.96
N ASN A 203 -20.98 -2.12 10.58
CA ASN A 203 -20.82 -2.23 12.03
C ASN A 203 -19.47 -1.71 12.55
N PHE A 204 -18.55 -1.35 11.66
CA PHE A 204 -17.20 -0.91 12.02
C PHE A 204 -16.88 0.44 11.40
N ASP A 205 -16.05 1.21 12.10
CA ASP A 205 -15.57 2.51 11.66
C ASP A 205 -14.31 2.40 10.80
N ILE A 206 -13.44 1.42 11.07
CA ILE A 206 -12.23 1.18 10.29
C ILE A 206 -12.08 -0.30 9.99
N ILE A 207 -11.69 -0.61 8.75
CA ILE A 207 -11.44 -1.97 8.30
C ILE A 207 -9.99 -2.05 7.82
N PHE A 208 -9.19 -2.79 8.58
CA PHE A 208 -7.82 -3.16 8.24
C PHE A 208 -7.78 -4.60 7.72
N TYR A 209 -6.58 -5.05 7.34
CA TYR A 209 -6.31 -6.45 7.05
C TYR A 209 -4.92 -6.86 7.53
N GLU A 210 -4.73 -8.16 7.76
CA GLU A 210 -3.40 -8.72 8.03
C GLU A 210 -2.64 -9.00 6.72
N ARG A 211 -1.39 -8.55 6.62
CA ARG A 211 -0.50 -8.91 5.52
C ARG A 211 -0.18 -10.42 5.58
N LEU A 212 -0.20 -11.06 4.42
CA LEU A 212 -0.08 -12.51 4.35
C LEU A 212 1.30 -13.01 4.78
N PHE A 213 2.39 -12.32 4.41
CA PHE A 213 3.74 -12.82 4.60
C PHE A 213 4.40 -12.46 5.95
N CYS A 214 3.99 -11.37 6.61
CA CYS A 214 4.61 -10.87 7.84
C CYS A 214 3.65 -10.74 9.03
N LYS A 215 2.35 -11.06 8.87
CA LYS A 215 1.34 -11.01 9.95
C LYS A 215 1.04 -9.61 10.53
N GLU A 216 1.63 -8.58 9.97
CA GLU A 216 1.37 -7.19 10.31
C GLU A 216 -0.08 -6.78 9.98
N ILE A 217 -0.62 -5.88 10.78
CA ILE A 217 -1.78 -5.07 10.37
C ILE A 217 -1.27 -4.09 9.32
N SER A 218 -1.80 -4.18 8.09
CA SER A 218 -1.28 -3.36 7.00
C SER A 218 -1.73 -1.91 7.12
N ALA A 219 -0.75 -1.00 7.09
CA ALA A 219 -0.98 0.42 6.88
C ALA A 219 -1.10 0.77 5.39
N ALA A 220 -0.62 -0.08 4.48
CA ALA A 220 -0.60 0.21 3.05
C ALA A 220 -2.00 0.45 2.47
N SER A 221 -3.04 -0.18 3.04
CA SER A 221 -4.42 0.13 2.70
C SER A 221 -5.40 -0.21 3.82
N PHE A 222 -6.47 0.59 3.95
CA PHE A 222 -7.55 0.40 4.90
C PHE A 222 -8.79 1.19 4.47
N ILE A 223 -9.97 0.77 4.93
CA ILE A 223 -11.22 1.49 4.68
C ILE A 223 -11.57 2.30 5.93
N LEU A 224 -11.82 3.59 5.74
CA LEU A 224 -12.29 4.51 6.76
C LEU A 224 -13.76 4.82 6.54
N ARG A 225 -14.59 4.66 7.57
CA ARG A 225 -15.91 5.28 7.64
C ARG A 225 -15.79 6.73 8.06
N ASN A 226 -16.65 7.60 7.56
CA ASN A 226 -16.81 8.94 8.08
C ASN A 226 -17.44 8.92 9.48
N SER A 227 -16.59 8.86 10.50
CA SER A 227 -17.01 8.89 11.89
C SER A 227 -16.02 9.62 12.79
N ASN A 228 -16.49 10.00 13.99
CA ASN A 228 -15.65 10.60 15.01
C ASN A 228 -14.57 9.62 15.49
N PHE A 229 -14.84 8.31 15.49
CA PHE A 229 -13.85 7.30 15.84
C PHE A 229 -12.69 7.31 14.83
N SER A 230 -12.98 7.25 13.52
CA SER A 230 -11.95 7.25 12.47
C SER A 230 -11.00 8.44 12.59
N ARG A 231 -11.52 9.65 12.82
CA ARG A 231 -10.70 10.86 13.00
C ARG A 231 -9.82 10.78 14.24
N ARG A 232 -10.36 10.32 15.38
CA ARG A 232 -9.58 10.15 16.62
C ARG A 232 -8.49 9.10 16.46
N PHE A 233 -8.78 8.00 15.78
CA PHE A 233 -7.79 6.95 15.50
C PHE A 233 -6.65 7.48 14.63
N LEU A 234 -6.94 8.19 13.54
CA LEU A 234 -5.92 8.80 12.68
C LEU A 234 -5.08 9.82 13.47
N ASN A 235 -5.70 10.67 14.29
CA ASN A 235 -4.97 11.62 15.14
C ASN A 235 -4.06 10.93 16.14
N LYS A 236 -4.51 9.83 16.75
CA LYS A 236 -3.69 9.03 17.66
C LYS A 236 -2.49 8.41 16.93
N TRP A 237 -2.69 7.96 15.69
CA TRP A 237 -1.62 7.42 14.86
C TRP A 237 -0.60 8.49 14.44
N LEU A 238 -1.06 9.71 14.15
CA LEU A 238 -0.20 10.86 13.83
C LEU A 238 0.75 11.24 14.97
N GLU A 239 0.40 10.97 16.24
CA GLU A 239 1.28 11.23 17.39
C GLU A 239 2.62 10.50 17.31
N TYR A 240 2.73 9.45 16.48
CA TYR A 240 3.94 8.64 16.36
C TYR A 240 4.91 9.12 15.30
N ASP A 241 4.54 10.10 14.48
CA ASP A 241 5.45 10.70 13.49
C ASP A 241 6.75 11.21 14.13
N ASP A 242 6.67 11.77 15.34
CA ASP A 242 7.82 12.30 16.07
C ASP A 242 8.38 11.37 17.16
N LYS A 243 7.80 10.17 17.35
CA LYS A 243 8.19 9.24 18.43
C LYS A 243 9.16 8.15 17.96
N GLY A 244 10.10 8.51 17.09
CA GLY A 244 11.13 7.58 16.60
C GLY A 244 10.66 6.60 15.52
N PHE A 245 9.45 6.76 14.98
CA PHE A 245 8.96 5.96 13.85
C PHE A 245 9.36 6.55 12.49
N SER A 246 9.39 7.88 12.39
CA SER A 246 9.87 8.57 11.19
C SER A 246 11.34 8.29 10.90
N GLY A 247 11.63 7.94 9.65
CA GLY A 247 13.01 7.82 9.14
C GLY A 247 13.72 6.50 9.48
N LYS A 248 13.02 5.52 10.07
CA LYS A 248 13.55 4.19 10.37
C LYS A 248 13.02 3.13 9.39
N LEU A 249 12.31 2.11 9.89
CA LEU A 249 11.77 1.01 9.09
C LEU A 249 10.25 1.18 8.91
N SER A 250 9.80 1.29 7.65
CA SER A 250 8.38 1.30 7.24
C SER A 250 7.44 2.33 7.91
N GLY A 251 7.97 3.36 8.59
CA GLY A 251 7.25 4.57 9.00
C GLY A 251 6.03 4.33 9.90
N ASP A 252 4.82 4.47 9.34
CA ASP A 252 3.55 4.40 10.06
C ASP A 252 3.08 2.97 10.34
N ASN A 253 3.52 2.00 9.54
CA ASN A 253 3.10 0.60 9.65
C ASN A 253 3.48 -0.03 11.01
N PRO A 254 4.70 0.14 11.57
CA PRO A 254 4.99 -0.37 12.90
C PRO A 254 4.26 0.43 14.00
N ALA A 255 4.05 1.73 13.79
CA ALA A 255 3.36 2.59 14.75
C ALA A 255 1.90 2.19 14.98
N ILE A 256 1.20 1.68 13.97
CA ILE A 256 -0.20 1.25 14.12
C ILE A 256 -0.33 0.15 15.18
N HIS A 257 0.65 -0.75 15.29
CA HIS A 257 0.63 -1.82 16.27
C HIS A 257 0.68 -1.28 17.71
N VAL A 258 1.40 -0.16 17.92
CA VAL A 258 1.43 0.53 19.21
C VAL A 258 0.08 1.19 19.50
N VAL A 259 -0.52 1.84 18.50
CA VAL A 259 -1.87 2.44 18.62
C VAL A 259 -2.90 1.38 19.04
N PHE A 260 -2.89 0.20 18.41
CA PHE A 260 -3.76 -0.91 18.79
C PHE A 260 -3.53 -1.37 20.23
N ALA A 261 -2.28 -1.53 20.65
CA ALA A 261 -1.95 -1.94 22.01
C ALA A 261 -2.39 -0.90 23.06
N GLU A 262 -2.16 0.40 22.80
CA GLU A 262 -2.58 1.46 23.71
C GLU A 262 -4.11 1.58 23.83
N LEU A 263 -4.84 1.40 22.73
CA LEU A 263 -6.30 1.52 22.73
C LEU A 263 -7.01 0.30 23.33
N TYR A 264 -6.52 -0.91 23.04
CA TYR A 264 -7.24 -2.14 23.35
C TYR A 264 -6.58 -3.03 24.42
N ALA A 265 -5.36 -2.70 24.84
CA ALA A 265 -4.71 -3.29 26.00
C ALA A 265 -4.13 -2.20 26.92
N PRO A 266 -4.93 -1.21 27.37
CA PRO A 266 -4.43 -0.08 28.17
C PRO A 266 -3.90 -0.50 29.55
N TYR A 267 -4.18 -1.73 29.98
CA TYR A 267 -3.64 -2.35 31.19
C TYR A 267 -2.19 -2.84 31.02
N ALA A 268 -1.72 -3.07 29.79
CA ALA A 268 -0.43 -3.68 29.48
C ALA A 268 0.67 -2.64 29.16
N LYS A 269 0.64 -1.47 29.84
CA LYS A 269 1.56 -0.36 29.55
C LYS A 269 3.03 -0.75 29.72
N SER A 270 3.34 -1.53 30.74
CA SER A 270 4.68 -2.07 31.00
C SER A 270 5.17 -2.97 29.88
N GLU A 271 4.31 -3.81 29.35
CA GLU A 271 4.59 -4.75 28.27
C GLU A 271 4.79 -4.00 26.96
N VAL A 272 3.95 -3.00 26.67
CA VAL A 272 4.13 -2.12 25.50
C VAL A 272 5.48 -1.39 25.58
N ALA A 273 5.84 -0.84 26.74
CA ALA A 273 7.13 -0.20 26.94
C ALA A 273 8.31 -1.16 26.71
N ARG A 274 8.17 -2.44 27.11
CA ARG A 274 9.17 -3.48 26.80
C ARG A 274 9.26 -3.78 25.32
N CYS A 275 8.15 -3.83 24.59
CA CYS A 275 8.19 -3.96 23.14
C CYS A 275 8.89 -2.77 22.48
N MET A 276 8.71 -1.55 23.00
CA MET A 276 9.40 -0.36 22.48
C MET A 276 10.93 -0.45 22.57
N HIS A 277 11.51 -1.17 23.54
CA HIS A 277 12.96 -1.43 23.56
C HIS A 277 13.44 -2.22 22.34
N ILE A 278 12.62 -3.14 21.83
CA ILE A 278 12.91 -3.87 20.58
C ILE A 278 12.89 -2.88 19.41
N TRP A 279 11.89 -2.01 19.36
CA TRP A 279 11.81 -0.96 18.33
C TRP A 279 13.02 -0.05 18.34
N ASP A 280 13.47 0.41 19.51
CA ASP A 280 14.62 1.30 19.65
C ASP A 280 15.90 0.66 19.09
N ALA A 281 16.08 -0.64 19.34
CA ALA A 281 17.21 -1.42 18.84
C ALA A 281 17.08 -1.89 17.37
N ALA A 282 15.87 -1.88 16.80
CA ALA A 282 15.62 -2.48 15.49
C ALA A 282 16.46 -1.83 14.38
N THR A 283 17.08 -2.63 13.50
CA THR A 283 17.77 -2.10 12.30
C THR A 283 17.48 -2.93 11.06
N THR A 284 16.85 -4.09 11.21
CA THR A 284 16.43 -4.98 10.13
C THR A 284 14.95 -5.33 10.22
N TYR A 285 14.42 -5.93 9.16
CA TYR A 285 13.06 -6.49 9.17
C TYR A 285 12.88 -7.62 10.19
N THR A 286 13.96 -8.31 10.60
CA THR A 286 13.89 -9.34 11.65
C THR A 286 13.51 -8.74 13.00
N GLU A 287 14.16 -7.64 13.40
CA GLU A 287 13.79 -6.94 14.64
C GLU A 287 12.44 -6.25 14.51
N LEU A 288 12.10 -5.73 13.32
CA LEU A 288 10.78 -5.17 13.04
C LEU A 288 9.65 -6.18 13.32
N PHE A 289 9.73 -7.35 12.69
CA PHE A 289 8.72 -8.39 12.88
C PHE A 289 8.73 -8.95 14.31
N THR A 290 9.86 -8.84 15.02
CA THR A 290 9.95 -9.20 16.45
C THR A 290 9.22 -8.17 17.32
N PHE A 291 9.39 -6.88 17.03
CA PHE A 291 8.67 -5.78 17.66
C PHE A 291 7.15 -5.89 17.44
N GLU A 292 6.71 -6.11 16.21
CA GLU A 292 5.29 -6.25 15.88
C GLU A 292 4.69 -7.51 16.51
N ALA A 293 5.44 -8.63 16.52
CA ALA A 293 5.00 -9.83 17.23
C ALA A 293 4.82 -9.60 18.73
N CYS A 294 5.69 -8.81 19.36
CA CYS A 294 5.57 -8.44 20.77
C CYS A 294 4.26 -7.69 21.04
N LEU A 295 3.93 -6.68 20.23
CA LEU A 295 2.67 -5.93 20.37
C LEU A 295 1.44 -6.79 20.06
N MET A 296 1.53 -7.68 19.06
CA MET A 296 0.43 -8.58 18.71
C MET A 296 0.16 -9.66 19.76
N LEU A 297 1.14 -10.02 20.60
CA LEU A 297 0.90 -10.86 21.78
C LEU A 297 0.07 -10.14 22.83
N ILE A 298 0.29 -8.83 23.01
CA ILE A 298 -0.45 -7.99 23.95
C ILE A 298 -1.88 -7.77 23.46
N VAL A 299 -2.04 -7.41 22.18
CA VAL A 299 -3.34 -7.14 21.55
C VAL A 299 -4.17 -8.42 21.37
N GLY A 300 -3.51 -9.55 21.13
CA GLY A 300 -4.14 -10.87 20.98
C GLY A 300 -4.65 -11.19 19.56
N LYS A 301 -5.32 -12.33 19.43
CA LYS A 301 -5.80 -12.87 18.14
C LYS A 301 -7.18 -12.33 17.71
N GLN A 302 -7.74 -11.40 18.47
CA GLN A 302 -9.02 -10.81 18.14
C GLN A 302 -8.94 -10.01 16.83
N ARG A 303 -10.06 -9.96 16.13
CA ARG A 303 -10.20 -9.32 14.80
C ARG A 303 -11.32 -8.31 14.74
N LYS A 304 -12.13 -8.24 15.80
CA LYS A 304 -13.21 -7.28 15.97
C LYS A 304 -12.96 -6.60 17.30
N PHE A 305 -12.79 -5.29 17.27
CA PHE A 305 -12.48 -4.47 18.42
C PHE A 305 -13.69 -3.56 18.68
N GLY A 306 -14.61 -4.05 19.51
CA GLY A 306 -15.90 -3.39 19.74
C GLY A 306 -16.68 -3.20 18.43
N LYS A 307 -17.23 -1.99 18.25
CA LYS A 307 -17.86 -1.51 17.00
C LYS A 307 -16.92 -0.61 16.20
N ASP A 308 -15.66 -0.54 16.61
CA ASP A 308 -14.73 0.47 16.12
C ASP A 308 -13.93 -0.08 14.94
N ILE A 309 -13.28 -1.23 15.12
CA ILE A 309 -12.31 -1.74 14.15
C ILE A 309 -12.55 -3.22 13.82
N LYS A 310 -12.46 -3.54 12.52
CA LYS A 310 -12.38 -4.90 12.00
C LYS A 310 -11.02 -5.13 11.33
N ILE A 311 -10.43 -6.29 11.54
CA ILE A 311 -9.24 -6.76 10.82
C ILE A 311 -9.64 -7.98 9.99
N ILE A 312 -9.57 -7.86 8.67
CA ILE A 312 -9.77 -8.98 7.75
C ILE A 312 -8.61 -9.94 7.87
N GLU A 313 -8.93 -11.23 7.90
CA GLU A 313 -7.94 -12.28 7.95
C GLU A 313 -7.05 -12.27 6.69
N ARG A 314 -5.79 -12.66 6.89
CA ARG A 314 -4.80 -12.83 5.82
C ARG A 314 -5.34 -13.58 4.61
N GLY A 315 -4.93 -13.17 3.42
CA GLY A 315 -5.29 -13.83 2.16
C GLY A 315 -6.71 -13.58 1.66
N ARG A 316 -7.56 -12.91 2.45
CA ARG A 316 -8.98 -12.64 2.14
C ARG A 316 -9.31 -11.16 1.90
N SER A 317 -8.34 -10.27 2.07
CA SER A 317 -8.47 -8.83 1.81
C SER A 317 -8.45 -8.50 0.31
N TRP A 318 -8.74 -7.23 -0.01
CA TRP A 318 -8.71 -6.69 -1.37
C TRP A 318 -7.30 -6.58 -1.98
N VAL A 319 -6.25 -6.58 -1.15
CA VAL A 319 -4.86 -6.37 -1.56
C VAL A 319 -3.98 -7.51 -1.10
N ARG A 320 -3.08 -7.95 -1.98
CA ARG A 320 -1.93 -8.79 -1.61
C ARG A 320 -0.68 -8.42 -2.38
N ASP A 321 0.46 -8.93 -1.92
CA ASP A 321 1.72 -8.78 -2.64
C ASP A 321 1.81 -9.80 -3.79
N PRO A 322 2.29 -9.37 -4.98
CA PRO A 322 2.35 -10.21 -6.16
C PRO A 322 3.38 -11.33 -6.03
N TYR A 323 4.51 -11.09 -5.35
CA TYR A 323 5.61 -12.05 -5.25
C TYR A 323 5.18 -13.37 -4.60
N ILE A 324 4.17 -13.35 -3.72
CA ILE A 324 3.59 -14.51 -3.04
C ILE A 324 3.19 -15.61 -4.04
N THR A 325 2.70 -15.21 -5.21
CA THR A 325 2.27 -16.10 -6.29
C THR A 325 3.03 -15.84 -7.58
N ARG A 326 4.20 -15.18 -7.50
CA ARG A 326 5.03 -14.82 -8.66
C ARG A 326 4.24 -14.01 -9.70
N SER A 327 3.44 -13.05 -9.23
CA SER A 327 2.51 -12.21 -10.01
C SER A 327 1.37 -12.96 -10.71
N ARG A 328 1.25 -14.28 -10.54
CA ARG A 328 0.08 -15.02 -11.04
C ARG A 328 -1.15 -14.64 -10.22
N TRP A 329 -2.31 -14.65 -10.86
CA TRP A 329 -3.55 -14.23 -10.22
C TRP A 329 -4.74 -14.97 -10.80
N SER A 330 -5.87 -14.89 -10.10
CA SER A 330 -7.12 -15.50 -10.52
C SER A 330 -8.24 -14.47 -10.60
N ILE A 331 -8.99 -14.55 -11.69
CA ILE A 331 -10.09 -13.65 -12.00
C ILE A 331 -11.26 -13.70 -11.01
N HIS A 332 -11.44 -14.84 -10.33
CA HIS A 332 -12.51 -15.05 -9.36
C HIS A 332 -12.06 -14.83 -7.92
N ARG A 333 -10.83 -14.34 -7.70
CA ARG A 333 -10.25 -14.23 -6.35
C ARG A 333 -9.49 -12.94 -6.10
N ASP A 334 -8.68 -12.49 -7.05
CA ASP A 334 -7.79 -11.36 -6.85
C ASP A 334 -8.45 -10.04 -7.26
N PHE A 335 -8.11 -8.94 -6.56
CA PHE A 335 -8.58 -7.59 -6.87
C PHE A 335 -7.40 -6.62 -7.10
N MET A 336 -6.61 -6.32 -6.06
CA MET A 336 -5.50 -5.36 -6.14
C MET A 336 -4.16 -6.00 -5.75
N PHE A 337 -3.09 -5.49 -6.34
CA PHE A 337 -1.71 -5.82 -5.96
C PHE A 337 -1.00 -4.64 -5.35
N HIS A 338 -0.24 -4.91 -4.29
CA HIS A 338 0.66 -3.95 -3.66
C HIS A 338 2.08 -4.04 -4.25
N GLY A 339 2.83 -2.94 -4.17
CA GLY A 339 4.24 -2.90 -4.55
C GLY A 339 4.50 -2.77 -6.05
N TRP A 340 3.55 -2.22 -6.82
CA TRP A 340 3.70 -1.89 -8.24
C TRP A 340 4.59 -0.67 -8.47
N LYS A 341 5.85 -0.79 -8.05
CA LYS A 341 6.89 0.21 -8.28
C LYS A 341 7.58 -0.05 -9.60
N GLY A 342 7.80 0.98 -10.40
CA GLY A 342 8.46 0.89 -11.71
C GLY A 342 9.84 0.22 -11.65
N LEU A 343 10.61 0.44 -10.56
CA LEU A 343 11.93 -0.20 -10.37
C LEU A 343 11.87 -1.73 -10.15
N GLY A 344 10.73 -2.25 -9.70
CA GLY A 344 10.50 -3.69 -9.48
C GLY A 344 9.83 -4.39 -10.67
N MET A 345 9.39 -3.64 -11.68
CA MET A 345 8.64 -4.18 -12.80
C MET A 345 9.55 -4.97 -13.73
N ILE A 346 9.15 -6.21 -14.02
CA ILE A 346 9.80 -7.08 -15.00
C ILE A 346 8.98 -7.09 -16.29
N GLU A 347 9.63 -6.78 -17.41
CA GLU A 347 9.08 -7.00 -18.75
C GLU A 347 9.27 -8.46 -19.17
N TYR A 348 8.24 -9.04 -19.78
CA TYR A 348 8.18 -10.47 -20.07
C TYR A 348 9.35 -10.96 -20.95
N ASP A 349 9.72 -10.16 -21.95
CA ASP A 349 10.77 -10.50 -22.92
C ASP A 349 12.16 -10.65 -22.28
N SER A 350 12.30 -10.30 -21.00
CA SER A 350 13.56 -10.39 -20.26
C SER A 350 13.77 -11.71 -19.50
N ILE A 351 12.79 -12.62 -19.45
CA ILE A 351 12.86 -13.81 -18.58
C ILE A 351 12.31 -15.09 -19.24
N SER A 352 13.12 -16.16 -19.25
CA SER A 352 12.68 -17.52 -19.58
C SER A 352 11.80 -18.13 -18.49
N SER A 353 10.92 -19.08 -18.83
CA SER A 353 10.02 -19.76 -17.88
C SER A 353 10.72 -20.35 -16.65
N ALA A 354 12.00 -20.71 -16.77
CA ALA A 354 12.83 -21.23 -15.68
C ALA A 354 13.20 -20.17 -14.63
N ASN A 355 13.32 -18.87 -14.99
CA ASN A 355 13.66 -17.83 -14.02
C ASN A 355 12.43 -17.26 -13.29
N LEU A 356 11.22 -17.68 -13.68
CA LEU A 356 9.98 -17.34 -12.95
C LEU A 356 9.99 -17.88 -11.52
N GLU A 357 10.73 -18.94 -11.23
CA GLU A 357 10.74 -19.58 -9.91
C GLU A 357 11.54 -18.83 -8.85
N GLN A 358 12.42 -17.89 -9.24
CA GLN A 358 13.39 -17.20 -8.37
C GLN A 358 13.20 -15.68 -8.30
N LEU A 359 11.98 -15.17 -8.47
CA LEU A 359 11.74 -13.74 -8.38
C LEU A 359 12.08 -13.19 -6.98
N PRO A 360 12.90 -12.13 -6.87
CA PRO A 360 13.09 -11.43 -5.62
C PRO A 360 11.76 -10.84 -5.11
N THR A 361 11.65 -10.62 -3.81
CA THR A 361 10.42 -10.17 -3.13
C THR A 361 9.88 -8.82 -3.62
N ASN A 362 10.71 -7.98 -4.24
CA ASN A 362 10.33 -6.67 -4.75
C ASN A 362 10.06 -6.65 -6.27
N ASN A 363 10.13 -7.82 -6.91
CA ASN A 363 9.93 -7.93 -8.35
C ASN A 363 8.52 -8.43 -8.67
N TRP A 364 7.97 -7.92 -9.77
CA TRP A 364 6.63 -8.27 -10.21
C TRP A 364 6.51 -8.17 -11.73
N PHE A 365 5.59 -8.92 -12.33
CA PHE A 365 5.29 -8.86 -13.76
C PHE A 365 4.16 -7.89 -14.02
N ASN A 366 4.32 -7.05 -15.05
CA ASN A 366 3.21 -6.25 -15.57
C ASN A 366 2.08 -7.19 -16.05
N PRO A 367 0.88 -7.13 -15.45
CA PRO A 367 -0.21 -8.03 -15.79
C PRO A 367 -0.90 -7.68 -17.11
N PHE A 368 -0.65 -6.49 -17.66
CA PHE A 368 -1.35 -5.98 -18.84
C PHE A 368 -0.56 -6.22 -20.12
N SER A 369 -1.24 -6.72 -21.16
CA SER A 369 -0.68 -6.89 -22.50
C SER A 369 -0.71 -5.59 -23.31
N ARG A 370 -1.49 -4.59 -22.87
CA ARG A 370 -1.53 -3.25 -23.47
C ARG A 370 -1.45 -2.18 -22.38
N PRO A 371 -0.89 -0.99 -22.67
CA PRO A 371 -0.96 0.14 -21.74
C PRO A 371 -2.41 0.48 -21.39
N LEU A 372 -2.65 0.82 -20.12
CA LEU A 372 -3.93 1.39 -19.71
C LEU A 372 -4.02 2.81 -20.27
N ASN A 373 -5.04 3.09 -21.06
CA ASN A 373 -5.31 4.44 -21.56
C ASN A 373 -6.51 5.02 -20.82
N ARG A 374 -6.28 6.10 -20.05
CA ARG A 374 -7.33 6.82 -19.29
C ARG A 374 -8.54 7.20 -20.14
N GLU A 375 -8.33 7.58 -21.40
CA GLU A 375 -9.41 7.97 -22.31
C GLU A 375 -10.38 6.82 -22.58
N ASN A 376 -9.87 5.58 -22.54
CA ASN A 376 -10.65 4.36 -22.74
C ASN A 376 -11.29 3.82 -21.46
N CYS A 377 -11.05 4.46 -20.31
CA CYS A 377 -11.60 4.06 -19.02
C CYS A 377 -12.95 4.70 -18.72
N ASN A 378 -13.43 5.58 -19.60
CA ASN A 378 -14.68 6.29 -19.43
C ASN A 378 -15.82 5.57 -20.17
N GLY A 379 -16.93 5.31 -19.45
CA GLY A 379 -18.02 4.48 -19.95
C GLY A 379 -17.80 2.98 -19.68
N SER A 380 -18.86 2.20 -19.80
CA SER A 380 -19.01 0.78 -19.40
C SER A 380 -18.07 -0.24 -20.08
N ARG A 381 -16.95 0.20 -20.66
CA ARG A 381 -15.96 -0.63 -21.36
C ARG A 381 -14.52 -0.16 -21.09
N ALA A 382 -14.10 -0.15 -19.83
CA ALA A 382 -12.66 -0.21 -19.55
C ALA A 382 -12.18 -1.62 -19.93
N ILE A 383 -11.46 -1.73 -21.05
CA ILE A 383 -10.90 -3.02 -21.48
C ILE A 383 -9.53 -3.18 -20.84
N TYR A 384 -9.50 -3.89 -19.71
CA TYR A 384 -8.26 -4.39 -19.15
C TYR A 384 -7.78 -5.54 -20.03
N TYR A 385 -6.68 -5.33 -20.74
CA TYR A 385 -6.05 -6.35 -21.57
C TYR A 385 -5.00 -7.07 -20.74
N TRP A 386 -5.31 -8.28 -20.29
CA TRP A 386 -4.40 -9.05 -19.46
C TRP A 386 -3.53 -10.01 -20.26
N LYS A 387 -2.34 -10.27 -19.73
CA LYS A 387 -1.47 -11.35 -20.21
C LYS A 387 -1.99 -12.69 -19.69
N ARG A 388 -2.46 -13.55 -20.60
CA ARG A 388 -3.10 -14.83 -20.27
C ARG A 388 -2.26 -15.72 -19.36
N TYR A 389 -0.95 -15.78 -19.60
CA TYR A 389 -0.06 -16.68 -18.85
C TYR A 389 0.11 -16.33 -17.37
N LEU A 390 -0.32 -15.13 -16.94
CA LEU A 390 -0.37 -14.75 -15.52
C LEU A 390 -1.71 -15.11 -14.86
N ILE A 391 -2.73 -15.46 -15.65
CA ILE A 391 -4.04 -15.85 -15.14
C ILE A 391 -4.06 -17.36 -14.90
N VAL A 392 -4.39 -17.75 -13.67
CA VAL A 392 -4.50 -19.15 -13.25
C VAL A 392 -5.79 -19.41 -12.48
N SER A 393 -6.05 -20.68 -12.18
CA SER A 393 -7.23 -21.08 -11.40
C SER A 393 -7.18 -20.54 -9.97
N SER A 394 -8.33 -20.27 -9.36
CA SER A 394 -8.38 -19.83 -7.96
C SER A 394 -7.75 -20.86 -7.03
N ARG A 395 -7.92 -22.16 -7.33
CA ARG A 395 -7.33 -23.26 -6.57
C ARG A 395 -5.80 -23.20 -6.53
N GLU A 396 -5.14 -22.90 -7.65
CA GLU A 396 -3.68 -22.76 -7.69
C GLU A 396 -3.18 -21.58 -6.84
N ILE A 397 -3.97 -20.51 -6.79
CA ILE A 397 -3.67 -19.36 -5.94
C ILE A 397 -3.84 -19.74 -4.46
N GLU A 398 -4.99 -20.30 -4.08
CA GLU A 398 -5.29 -20.72 -2.70
C GLU A 398 -4.22 -21.66 -2.13
N ILE A 399 -3.76 -22.65 -2.90
CA ILE A 399 -2.68 -23.56 -2.48
C ILE A 399 -1.41 -22.79 -2.09
N GLN A 400 -1.04 -21.76 -2.85
CA GLN A 400 0.14 -20.95 -2.56
C GLN A 400 -0.08 -20.05 -1.33
N LEU A 401 -1.27 -19.48 -1.17
CA LEU A 401 -1.59 -18.66 0.01
C LEU A 401 -1.55 -19.50 1.29
N ASP A 402 -2.09 -20.72 1.26
CA ASP A 402 -2.08 -21.65 2.40
C ASP A 402 -0.66 -22.08 2.80
N GLN A 403 0.24 -22.20 1.83
CA GLN A 403 1.65 -22.45 2.09
C GLN A 403 2.30 -21.24 2.77
N TRP A 404 2.03 -20.03 2.25
CA TRP A 404 2.51 -18.79 2.83
C TRP A 404 1.97 -18.55 4.24
N ASP A 405 0.67 -18.79 4.48
CA ASP A 405 0.11 -18.63 5.83
C ASP A 405 0.80 -19.57 6.83
N ARG A 406 1.00 -20.83 6.46
CA ARG A 406 1.73 -21.78 7.33
C ARG A 406 3.15 -21.33 7.62
N ARG A 407 3.84 -20.79 6.61
CA ARG A 407 5.19 -20.22 6.76
C ARG A 407 5.18 -19.02 7.71
N THR A 408 4.34 -18.03 7.46
CA THR A 408 4.25 -16.83 8.29
C THR A 408 3.79 -17.14 9.71
N ARG A 409 2.96 -18.17 9.90
CA ARG A 409 2.65 -18.66 11.25
C ARG A 409 3.89 -19.15 11.97
N ARG A 410 4.80 -19.87 11.30
CA ARG A 410 6.06 -20.34 11.89
C ARG A 410 6.99 -19.16 12.21
N GLU A 411 7.20 -18.26 11.24
CA GLU A 411 8.05 -17.08 11.39
C GLU A 411 7.58 -16.17 12.55
N PHE A 412 6.27 -16.09 12.79
CA PHE A 412 5.73 -15.41 13.96
C PHE A 412 6.16 -16.06 15.29
N HIS A 413 6.16 -17.39 15.39
CA HIS A 413 6.63 -18.07 16.61
C HIS A 413 8.13 -17.84 16.82
N GLU A 414 8.91 -17.81 15.74
CA GLU A 414 10.34 -17.46 15.80
C GLU A 414 10.54 -16.02 16.27
N SER A 415 9.73 -15.06 15.76
CA SER A 415 9.71 -13.69 16.26
C SER A 415 9.38 -13.63 17.75
N VAL A 416 8.36 -14.37 18.20
CA VAL A 416 8.00 -14.44 19.62
C VAL A 416 9.15 -14.98 20.49
N GLN A 417 9.84 -16.02 20.04
CA GLN A 417 11.01 -16.54 20.76
C GLN A 417 12.15 -15.53 20.86
N ARG A 418 12.35 -14.71 19.82
CA ARG A 418 13.38 -13.65 19.80
C ARG A 418 13.11 -12.51 20.78
N ILE A 419 11.87 -12.30 21.23
CA ILE A 419 11.54 -11.24 22.20
C ILE A 419 12.39 -11.38 23.46
N ASN A 420 12.66 -12.61 23.91
CA ASN A 420 13.48 -12.88 25.09
C ASN A 420 14.92 -12.33 24.99
N ASN A 421 15.46 -12.20 23.78
CA ASN A 421 16.80 -11.64 23.54
C ASN A 421 16.89 -10.13 23.85
N PHE A 422 15.74 -9.46 23.95
CA PHE A 422 15.62 -8.03 24.27
C PHE A 422 15.11 -7.78 25.69
N ILE A 423 14.86 -8.86 26.44
CA ILE A 423 14.23 -8.86 27.75
C ILE A 423 15.20 -9.33 28.85
N ALA A 424 16.31 -9.99 28.50
CA ALA A 424 17.35 -10.34 29.45
C ALA A 424 18.15 -9.08 29.89
N PRO A 425 18.54 -8.99 31.18
CA PRO A 425 18.90 -7.74 31.88
C PRO A 425 20.11 -6.99 31.33
#